data_AF-A0A172Y0S2-F1
#
_entry.id   AF-A0A172Y0S2-F1
#
_cell.length_a   1.000
_cell.length_b   1.000
_cell.length_c   1.000
_cell.angle_alpha   90.00
_cell.angle_beta   90.00
_cell.angle_gamma   90.00
#
_symmetry.space_group_name_H-M   'P 1'
#
loop_
_entity.id
_entity.type
_entity.pdbx_description
1 polymer ?
#
loop_
_entity_poly.entity_id
_entity_poly.type
_entity_poly.pdbx_seq_one_letter_code
_entity_poly.pdbx_strand_id
1 'polypeptide(L)'
;MKDISHRSTCPVSFSLDFFGDKWTLLIVRDMILKGYTTFGDFQQSDEGIATNILTDRLKMLEKYGFVIKYPLAGKARTGYCLTEKGISLIPVVIELAIWGSDSECTEGTLNVAPKIEKGKDAYIQQLKKELTATLEAKKLLIAK
;
A
#
# COMPACT_ATOMS: atom_id res chain seq x y z
N MET A 1 -8.45 -14.18 -11.66
CA MET A 1 -7.95 -14.07 -10.27
C MET A 1 -8.69 -15.08 -9.42
N LYS A 2 -7.99 -15.94 -8.67
CA LYS A 2 -8.65 -16.88 -7.76
C LYS A 2 -9.20 -16.11 -6.56
N ASP A 3 -10.38 -16.49 -6.09
CA ASP A 3 -10.93 -15.95 -4.86
C ASP A 3 -10.08 -16.38 -3.65
N ILE A 4 -10.02 -15.50 -2.66
CA ILE A 4 -9.30 -15.75 -1.42
C ILE A 4 -10.10 -16.78 -0.64
N SER A 5 -9.45 -17.90 -0.33
CA SER A 5 -10.03 -18.99 0.44
C SER A 5 -9.36 -19.07 1.80
N HIS A 6 -10.17 -19.05 2.85
CA HIS A 6 -9.69 -19.14 4.23
C HIS A 6 -9.19 -20.56 4.50
N ARG A 7 -7.88 -20.69 4.72
CA ARG A 7 -7.25 -22.00 4.97
C ARG A 7 -7.29 -22.43 6.43
N SER A 8 -7.42 -21.48 7.36
CA SER A 8 -7.48 -21.74 8.80
C SER A 8 -8.13 -20.59 9.57
N THR A 9 -8.38 -20.79 10.86
CA THR A 9 -8.85 -19.76 11.80
C THR A 9 -7.73 -18.84 12.31
N CYS A 10 -6.49 -19.03 11.85
CA CYS A 10 -5.34 -18.23 12.28
C CYS A 10 -5.37 -16.82 11.63
N PRO A 11 -5.37 -15.73 12.41
CA PRO A 11 -5.40 -14.36 11.88
C PRO A 11 -4.18 -14.01 11.00
N VAL A 12 -3.02 -14.61 11.29
CA VAL A 12 -1.81 -14.44 10.47
C VAL A 12 -2.00 -15.14 9.12
N SER A 13 -2.49 -16.39 9.13
CA SER A 13 -2.80 -17.12 7.89
C SER A 13 -3.79 -16.33 7.03
N PHE A 14 -4.83 -15.76 7.64
CA PHE A 14 -5.80 -14.95 6.93
C PHE A 14 -5.18 -13.70 6.29
N SER A 15 -4.31 -13.00 7.03
CA SER A 15 -3.56 -11.86 6.50
C SER A 15 -2.68 -12.26 5.31
N LEU A 16 -2.03 -13.43 5.38
CA LEU A 16 -1.20 -13.97 4.31
C LEU A 16 -2.01 -14.40 3.07
N ASP A 17 -3.32 -14.61 3.19
CA ASP A 17 -4.13 -14.88 2.02
C ASP A 17 -4.29 -13.63 1.12
N PHE A 18 -4.10 -12.42 1.67
CA PHE A 18 -4.04 -11.16 0.90
C PHE A 18 -2.60 -10.74 0.58
N PHE A 19 -1.70 -10.88 1.55
CA PHE A 19 -0.40 -10.22 1.55
C PHE A 19 0.80 -11.18 1.49
N GLY A 20 0.56 -12.48 1.47
CA GLY A 20 1.61 -13.51 1.50
C GLY A 20 2.36 -13.71 0.19
N ASP A 21 2.29 -12.76 -0.73
CA ASP A 21 3.09 -12.73 -1.95
C ASP A 21 4.12 -11.59 -1.90
N LYS A 22 5.10 -11.67 -2.79
CA LYS A 22 6.24 -10.74 -2.81
C LYS A 22 5.85 -9.28 -3.08
N TRP A 23 4.71 -9.02 -3.72
CA TRP A 23 4.45 -7.73 -4.37
C TRP A 23 3.39 -6.88 -3.68
N THR A 24 2.36 -7.49 -3.09
CA THR A 24 1.19 -6.75 -2.62
C THR A 24 1.54 -5.72 -1.55
N LEU A 25 2.36 -6.06 -0.55
CA LEU A 25 2.77 -5.09 0.47
C LEU A 25 3.72 -4.03 -0.05
N LEU A 26 4.48 -4.30 -1.13
CA LEU A 26 5.34 -3.30 -1.77
C LEU A 26 4.50 -2.24 -2.49
N ILE A 27 3.41 -2.64 -3.14
CA ILE A 27 2.43 -1.70 -3.74
C ILE A 27 1.84 -0.81 -2.63
N VAL A 28 1.38 -1.40 -1.52
CA VAL A 28 0.83 -0.64 -0.39
C VAL A 28 1.88 0.27 0.23
N ARG A 29 3.12 -0.20 0.41
CA ARG A 29 4.26 0.61 0.86
C ARG A 29 4.49 1.81 -0.04
N ASP A 30 4.48 1.64 -1.35
CA ASP A 30 4.72 2.73 -2.30
C ASP A 30 3.57 3.76 -2.25
N MET A 31 2.33 3.33 -2.02
CA MET A 31 1.21 4.26 -1.76
C MET A 31 1.42 5.05 -0.46
N ILE A 32 1.92 4.40 0.60
CA ILE A 32 2.10 5.03 1.93
C ILE A 32 3.30 5.98 1.95
N LEU A 33 4.46 5.54 1.44
CA LEU A 33 5.74 6.20 1.63
C LEU A 33 6.19 7.04 0.44
N LYS A 34 5.81 6.63 -0.78
CA LYS A 34 6.16 7.35 -2.03
C LYS A 34 4.98 8.16 -2.58
N GLY A 35 3.77 7.96 -2.04
CA GLY A 35 2.56 8.65 -2.51
C GLY A 35 2.12 8.22 -3.91
N TYR A 36 2.47 7.00 -4.34
CA TYR A 36 2.11 6.50 -5.67
C TYR A 36 0.60 6.32 -5.78
N THR A 37 0.03 6.83 -6.87
CA THR A 37 -1.42 6.80 -7.09
C THR A 37 -1.81 6.35 -8.50
N THR A 38 -0.89 6.27 -9.45
CA THR A 38 -1.18 5.84 -10.82
C THR A 38 -0.51 4.52 -11.15
N PHE A 39 -1.05 3.79 -12.13
CA PHE A 39 -0.41 2.57 -12.64
C PHE A 39 1.03 2.84 -13.10
N GLY A 40 1.27 4.00 -13.74
CA GLY A 40 2.60 4.42 -14.18
C GLY A 40 3.56 4.66 -13.03
N ASP A 41 3.09 5.20 -11.89
CA ASP A 41 3.93 5.38 -10.70
C ASP A 41 4.43 4.02 -10.20
N PHE A 42 3.53 3.04 -10.07
CA PHE A 42 3.88 1.70 -9.61
C PHE A 42 4.83 0.97 -10.58
N GLN A 43 4.72 1.21 -11.89
CA GLN A 43 5.65 0.65 -12.88
C GLN A 43 7.06 1.24 -12.78
N GLN A 44 7.19 2.48 -12.29
CA GLN A 44 8.48 3.14 -12.08
C GLN A 44 9.12 2.74 -10.74
N SER A 45 8.45 1.93 -9.93
CA SER A 45 9.03 1.42 -8.69
C SER A 45 10.25 0.55 -8.96
N ASP A 46 11.28 0.71 -8.12
CA ASP A 46 12.53 -0.05 -8.18
C ASP A 46 12.33 -1.57 -8.04
N GLU A 47 11.14 -2.01 -7.62
CA GLU A 47 10.77 -3.42 -7.43
C GLU A 47 10.60 -4.20 -8.74
N GLY A 48 10.47 -3.52 -9.89
CA GLY A 48 10.38 -4.18 -11.20
C GLY A 48 9.17 -5.11 -11.36
N ILE A 49 8.02 -4.77 -10.77
CA ILE A 49 6.81 -5.60 -10.81
C ILE A 49 6.29 -5.72 -12.24
N ALA A 50 6.19 -6.96 -12.75
CA ALA A 50 5.62 -7.23 -14.07
C ALA A 50 4.17 -6.70 -14.17
N THR A 51 3.81 -6.13 -15.33
CA THR A 51 2.54 -5.41 -15.53
C THR A 51 1.29 -6.27 -15.32
N ASN A 52 1.34 -7.55 -15.70
CA ASN A 52 0.28 -8.51 -15.44
C ASN A 52 0.08 -8.74 -13.92
N ILE A 53 1.18 -8.91 -13.18
CA ILE A 53 1.15 -9.09 -11.73
C ILE A 53 0.63 -7.84 -11.04
N LEU A 54 1.14 -6.66 -11.41
CA LEU A 54 0.68 -5.38 -10.87
C LEU A 54 -0.83 -5.18 -11.09
N THR A 55 -1.31 -5.48 -12.30
CA THR A 55 -2.73 -5.41 -12.65
C THR A 55 -3.56 -6.34 -11.76
N ASP A 56 -3.12 -7.58 -11.59
CA ASP A 56 -3.81 -8.57 -10.75
C ASP A 56 -3.85 -8.15 -9.29
N ARG A 57 -2.75 -7.59 -8.75
CA ARG A 57 -2.69 -7.11 -7.37
C ARG A 57 -3.53 -5.87 -7.12
N LEU A 58 -3.53 -4.89 -8.02
CA LEU A 58 -4.39 -3.72 -7.90
C LEU A 58 -5.89 -4.12 -7.96
N LYS A 59 -6.27 -5.05 -8.84
CA LYS A 59 -7.63 -5.61 -8.88
C LYS A 59 -7.99 -6.35 -7.58
N MET A 60 -7.05 -7.09 -7.00
CA MET A 60 -7.23 -7.77 -5.72
C MET A 60 -7.47 -6.75 -4.59
N LEU A 61 -6.58 -5.76 -4.46
CA LEU A 61 -6.67 -4.70 -3.45
C LEU A 61 -7.98 -3.91 -3.56
N GLU A 62 -8.43 -3.63 -4.79
CA GLU A 62 -9.74 -3.01 -5.05
C GLU A 62 -10.89 -3.93 -4.62
N LYS A 63 -10.89 -5.19 -5.07
CA LYS A 63 -11.95 -6.17 -4.78
C LYS A 63 -12.17 -6.36 -3.28
N TYR A 64 -11.09 -6.41 -2.50
CA TYR A 64 -11.17 -6.64 -1.04
C TYR A 64 -11.17 -5.34 -0.22
N GLY A 65 -11.36 -4.19 -0.89
CA GLY A 65 -11.60 -2.90 -0.26
C GLY A 65 -10.39 -2.29 0.44
N PHE A 66 -9.16 -2.64 0.05
CA PHE A 66 -7.93 -1.97 0.51
C PHE A 66 -7.64 -0.69 -0.26
N VAL A 67 -8.09 -0.64 -1.52
CA VAL A 67 -7.89 0.49 -2.43
C VAL A 67 -9.20 0.80 -3.13
N ILE A 68 -9.40 2.07 -3.49
CA ILE A 68 -10.46 2.50 -4.41
C ILE A 68 -9.86 3.22 -5.61
N LYS A 69 -10.57 3.15 -6.73
CA LYS A 69 -10.27 3.92 -7.93
C LYS A 69 -10.95 5.28 -7.89
N TYR A 70 -10.27 6.30 -8.40
CA TYR A 70 -10.84 7.63 -8.57
C TYR A 70 -10.46 8.23 -9.94
N PRO A 71 -11.33 9.06 -10.54
CA PRO A 71 -11.04 9.68 -11.82
C PRO A 71 -9.88 10.69 -11.71
N LEU A 72 -8.97 10.67 -12.66
CA LEU A 72 -7.94 11.70 -12.84
C LEU A 72 -8.29 12.61 -14.00
N ALA A 73 -7.77 13.84 -13.98
CA ALA A 73 -7.88 14.73 -15.12
C ALA A 73 -7.22 14.10 -16.36
N GLY A 74 -7.89 14.18 -17.51
CA GLY A 74 -7.49 13.57 -18.79
C GLY A 74 -8.32 12.33 -19.14
N LYS A 75 -8.41 12.01 -20.44
CA LYS A 75 -9.23 10.89 -20.94
C LYS A 75 -8.74 9.55 -20.38
N ALA A 76 -9.68 8.78 -19.82
CA ALA A 76 -9.51 7.39 -19.39
C ALA A 76 -8.37 7.14 -18.39
N ARG A 77 -7.98 8.15 -17.59
CA ARG A 77 -7.00 7.97 -16.52
C ARG A 77 -7.68 7.74 -15.19
N THR A 78 -7.17 6.77 -14.44
CA THR A 78 -7.68 6.42 -13.12
C THR A 78 -6.53 6.38 -12.14
N GLY A 79 -6.75 7.00 -10.98
CA GLY A 79 -5.87 6.91 -9.83
C GLY A 79 -6.39 5.88 -8.83
N TYR A 80 -5.52 5.51 -7.91
CA TYR A 80 -5.74 4.57 -6.82
C TYR A 80 -5.43 5.30 -5.51
N CYS A 81 -6.29 5.16 -4.50
CA CYS A 81 -5.99 5.60 -3.15
C CYS A 81 -6.38 4.52 -2.13
N LEU A 82 -5.68 4.50 -1.00
CA LEU A 82 -5.98 3.58 0.09
C LEU A 82 -7.32 3.93 0.74
N THR A 83 -8.11 2.91 1.05
CA THR A 83 -9.28 3.02 1.94
C THR A 83 -8.84 3.09 3.40
N GLU A 84 -9.79 3.24 4.32
CA GLU A 84 -9.55 3.09 5.76
C GLU A 84 -8.91 1.73 6.08
N LYS A 85 -9.35 0.66 5.41
CA LYS A 85 -8.78 -0.68 5.54
C LYS A 85 -7.33 -0.72 5.03
N GLY A 86 -7.03 -0.10 3.89
CA GLY A 86 -5.67 0.03 3.38
C GLY A 86 -4.76 0.85 4.31
N ILE A 87 -5.25 1.97 4.83
CA ILE A 87 -4.55 2.85 5.78
C ILE A 87 -4.24 2.11 7.09
N SER A 88 -5.11 1.18 7.52
CA SER A 88 -4.86 0.38 8.72
C SER A 88 -3.60 -0.49 8.64
N LEU A 89 -3.03 -0.72 7.45
CA LEU A 89 -1.81 -1.49 7.23
C LEU A 89 -0.52 -0.71 7.50
N ILE A 90 -0.59 0.61 7.72
CA ILE A 90 0.60 1.45 7.96
C ILE A 90 1.51 0.86 9.05
N PRO A 91 1.02 0.46 10.24
CA PRO A 91 1.87 -0.14 11.26
C PRO A 91 2.60 -1.40 10.77
N VAL A 92 1.92 -2.27 10.01
CA VAL A 92 2.51 -3.51 9.48
C VAL A 92 3.65 -3.20 8.52
N VAL A 93 3.46 -2.25 7.60
CA VAL A 93 4.50 -1.84 6.65
C VAL A 93 5.70 -1.22 7.36
N ILE A 94 5.45 -0.40 8.39
CA ILE A 94 6.52 0.22 9.18
C ILE A 94 7.32 -0.83 9.96
N GLU A 95 6.67 -1.78 10.64
CA GLU A 95 7.37 -2.85 11.36
C GLU A 95 8.21 -3.73 10.42
N LEU A 96 7.70 -4.06 9.23
CA LEU A 96 8.47 -4.79 8.22
C LEU A 96 9.69 -4.01 7.74
N ALA A 97 9.56 -2.69 7.58
CA ALA A 97 10.67 -1.84 7.17
C ALA A 97 11.75 -1.73 8.26
N ILE A 98 11.36 -1.66 9.54
CA ILE A 98 12.29 -1.69 10.68
C ILE A 98 13.02 -3.02 10.73
N TRP A 99 12.28 -4.13 10.68
CA TRP A 99 12.88 -5.46 10.71
C TRP A 99 13.87 -5.68 9.55
N GLY A 100 13.53 -5.17 8.36
CA GLY A 100 14.41 -5.24 7.19
C GLY A 100 15.66 -4.35 7.29
N SER A 101 15.59 -3.18 7.94
CA SER A 101 16.74 -2.29 8.10
C SER A 101 17.79 -2.84 9.06
N ASP A 102 17.38 -3.62 10.05
CA ASP A 102 18.30 -4.24 11.01
C ASP A 102 19.05 -5.45 10.43
N SER A 103 18.55 -6.02 9.32
CA SER A 103 18.96 -7.32 8.78
C SER A 103 19.95 -7.21 7.59
N GLU A 104 20.94 -6.32 7.63
CA GLU A 104 22.01 -6.14 6.61
C GLU A 104 21.55 -5.53 5.26
N CYS A 105 20.29 -5.13 5.11
CA CYS A 105 19.76 -4.54 3.87
C CYS A 105 19.92 -3.01 3.84
N THR A 106 21.15 -2.50 3.97
CA THR A 106 21.46 -1.06 4.15
C THR A 106 21.91 -0.32 2.88
N GLU A 107 21.52 -0.78 1.69
CA GLU A 107 21.73 -0.03 0.43
C GLU A 107 20.40 0.39 -0.24
N GLY A 108 19.28 0.33 0.48
CA GLY A 108 17.95 0.66 -0.04
C GLY A 108 17.60 2.17 -0.02
N THR A 109 16.85 2.63 -1.02
CA THR A 109 16.41 4.03 -1.21
C THR A 109 15.38 4.54 -0.17
N LEU A 110 14.77 3.65 0.62
CA LEU A 110 13.78 3.99 1.64
C LEU A 110 14.41 3.95 3.04
N ASN A 111 15.29 4.91 3.35
CA ASN A 111 15.83 5.05 4.70
C ASN A 111 14.76 5.63 5.66
N VAL A 112 13.88 4.76 6.17
CA VAL A 112 12.85 5.09 7.16
C VAL A 112 13.40 5.14 8.59
N ALA A 113 14.55 4.52 8.85
CA ALA A 113 15.18 4.43 10.17
C ALA A 113 15.30 5.79 10.90
N PRO A 114 15.83 6.88 10.32
CA PRO A 114 16.00 8.15 11.02
C PRO A 114 14.67 8.86 11.33
N LYS A 115 13.57 8.50 10.67
CA LYS A 115 12.22 9.03 10.98
C LYS A 115 11.54 8.22 12.07
N ILE A 116 11.83 6.93 12.16
CA ILE A 116 11.25 6.01 13.15
C ILE A 116 11.93 6.19 14.53
N GLU A 117 13.23 6.45 14.55
CA GLU A 117 13.99 6.76 15.78
C GLU A 117 13.45 8.00 16.52
N LYS A 118 12.85 8.96 15.82
CA LYS A 118 12.24 10.17 16.41
C LYS A 118 10.86 9.92 17.05
N GLY A 119 10.32 8.71 16.93
CA GLY A 119 9.04 8.31 17.51
C GLY A 119 8.13 7.61 16.51
N LYS A 120 8.27 6.28 16.41
CA LYS A 120 7.46 5.40 15.54
C LYS A 120 5.97 5.70 15.58
N ASP A 121 5.39 5.80 16.77
CA ASP A 121 3.94 5.98 16.93
C ASP A 121 3.49 7.35 16.39
N ALA A 122 4.25 8.40 16.67
CA ALA A 122 3.96 9.74 16.13
C ALA A 122 4.01 9.74 14.60
N TYR A 123 4.99 9.06 14.01
CA TYR A 123 5.10 8.93 12.55
C TYR A 123 3.93 8.13 11.94
N ILE A 124 3.54 7.01 12.55
CA ILE A 124 2.36 6.24 12.13
C ILE A 124 1.09 7.10 12.19
N GLN A 125 0.89 7.87 13.25
CA GLN A 125 -0.29 8.74 13.38
C GLN A 125 -0.28 9.87 12.34
N GLN A 126 0.90 10.43 12.05
CA GLN A 126 1.06 11.41 10.99
C GLN A 126 0.64 10.83 9.63
N LEU A 127 1.20 9.68 9.24
CA LEU A 127 0.86 9.02 7.97
C LEU A 127 -0.64 8.69 7.88
N LYS A 128 -1.23 8.17 8.96
CA LYS A 128 -2.67 7.91 9.03
C LYS A 128 -3.49 9.16 8.77
N LYS A 129 -3.13 10.28 9.40
CA LYS A 129 -3.82 11.56 9.24
C LYS A 129 -3.73 12.06 7.79
N GLU A 130 -2.53 12.05 7.20
CA GLU A 130 -2.29 12.51 5.83
C GLU A 130 -3.06 11.68 4.79
N LEU A 131 -3.00 10.36 4.91
CA LEU A 131 -3.67 9.45 3.98
C LEU A 131 -5.19 9.45 4.16
N THR A 132 -5.70 9.64 5.39
CA THR A 132 -7.14 9.81 5.64
C THR A 132 -7.66 11.09 4.99
N ALA A 133 -6.94 12.21 5.14
CA ALA A 133 -7.30 13.46 4.46
C ALA A 133 -7.30 13.30 2.93
N THR A 134 -6.33 12.56 2.40
CA THR A 134 -6.26 12.23 0.97
C THR A 134 -7.47 11.41 0.53
N LEU A 135 -7.82 10.35 1.28
CA LEU A 135 -8.99 9.52 0.99
C LEU A 135 -10.28 10.34 0.95
N GLU A 136 -10.53 11.19 1.94
CA GLU A 136 -11.71 12.05 1.97
C GLU A 136 -11.76 13.00 0.75
N ALA A 137 -10.63 13.60 0.39
CA ALA A 137 -10.55 14.43 -0.81
C ALA A 137 -10.83 13.63 -2.10
N LYS A 138 -10.38 12.37 -2.19
CA LYS A 138 -10.64 11.51 -3.37
C LYS A 138 -12.07 10.99 -3.42
N LYS A 139 -12.72 10.70 -2.28
CA LYS A 139 -14.15 10.32 -2.24
C LYS A 139 -15.04 11.38 -2.88
N LEU A 140 -14.73 12.67 -2.66
CA LEU A 140 -15.44 13.78 -3.30
C LEU A 140 -15.29 13.82 -4.82
N LEU A 141 -14.23 13.21 -5.39
CA LEU A 141 -14.05 13.10 -6.83
C LEU A 141 -14.82 11.90 -7.42
N ILE A 142 -15.08 10.87 -6.63
CA ILE A 142 -15.84 9.68 -7.04
C ILE A 142 -17.35 9.98 -7.01
N ALA A 143 -17.80 10.84 -6.10
CA ALA A 143 -19.20 11.21 -5.94
C ALA A 143 -19.71 12.24 -6.97
N LYS A 144 -18.86 12.73 -7.86
CA LYS A 144 -19.19 13.70 -8.93
C LYS A 144 -19.26 13.01 -10.28
#